data_AF-A0A936SJA3-F1
#
_entry.id   AF-A0A936SJA3-F1
#
_cell.length_a   1.000
_cell.length_b   1.000
_cell.length_c   1.000
_cell.angle_alpha   90.00
_cell.angle_beta   90.00
_cell.angle_gamma   90.00
#
_symmetry.space_group_name_H-M   'P 1'
#
loop_
_entity.id
_entity.type
_entity.pdbx_description
1 polymer ?
#
loop_
_entity_poly.entity_id
_entity_poly.type
_entity_poly.pdbx_seq_one_letter_code
_entity_poly.pdbx_strand_id
1 'polypeptide(L)'
;MRPDGILLLKIHHPRFYLGEIARGLKGDGLAPVIHGIRVLIAGTAYHICGRQPRFKPLHESYQTEWMLRRELPRHGLTIERPQKRTNAGTPAFVIRKI
;
A
#
# COMPACT_ATOMS: atom_id res chain seq x y z
N MET A 1 -12.51 6.57 14.43
CA MET A 1 -13.70 5.71 14.21
C MET A 1 -14.36 5.46 15.54
N ARG A 2 -15.69 5.29 15.56
CA ARG A 2 -16.40 4.82 16.76
C ARG A 2 -15.93 3.38 17.09
N PRO A 3 -16.00 2.95 18.36
CA PRO A 3 -15.82 1.54 18.72
C PRO A 3 -16.67 0.63 17.83
N ASP A 4 -16.13 -0.52 17.45
CA ASP A 4 -16.74 -1.49 16.51
C ASP A 4 -17.01 -0.97 15.09
N GLY A 5 -16.56 0.25 14.77
CA GLY A 5 -16.68 0.79 13.42
C GLY A 5 -15.92 -0.05 12.40
N ILE A 6 -16.50 -0.19 11.20
CA ILE A 6 -15.92 -0.91 10.07
C ILE A 6 -15.45 0.08 9.00
N LEU A 7 -14.27 -0.17 8.44
CA LEU A 7 -13.68 0.58 7.32
C LEU A 7 -13.29 -0.40 6.21
N LEU A 8 -13.61 -0.08 4.97
CA LEU A 8 -13.05 -0.76 3.82
C LEU A 8 -11.77 -0.04 3.37
N LEU A 9 -10.62 -0.68 3.55
CA LEU A 9 -9.32 -0.15 3.17
C LEU A 9 -8.83 -0.81 1.89
N LYS A 10 -8.70 -0.04 0.81
CA LYS A 10 -8.06 -0.48 -0.43
C LYS A 10 -6.64 0.09 -0.48
N ILE A 11 -5.67 -0.75 -0.84
CA ILE A 11 -4.26 -0.36 -0.87
C ILE A 11 -3.65 -0.59 -2.25
N HIS A 12 -2.53 0.07 -2.53
CA HIS A 12 -1.69 -0.25 -3.68
C HIS A 12 -0.58 -1.23 -3.25
N HIS A 13 -0.61 -2.43 -3.81
CA HIS A 13 0.40 -3.47 -3.62
C HIS A 13 1.60 -3.20 -4.55
N PRO A 14 2.83 -3.68 -4.24
CA PRO A 14 3.99 -3.48 -5.13
C PRO A 14 3.76 -4.00 -6.56
N ARG A 15 2.91 -5.01 -6.72
CA ARG A 15 2.48 -5.55 -8.02
C ARG A 15 1.82 -4.50 -8.93
N PHE A 16 1.08 -3.55 -8.35
CA PHE A 16 0.47 -2.47 -9.12
C PHE A 16 1.55 -1.59 -9.77
N TYR A 17 2.53 -1.14 -8.98
CA TYR A 17 3.62 -0.30 -9.46
C TYR A 17 4.55 -1.02 -10.44
N LEU A 18 4.80 -2.32 -10.26
CA LEU A 18 5.51 -3.11 -11.26
C LEU A 18 4.76 -3.16 -12.59
N GLY A 19 3.43 -3.25 -12.56
CA GLY A 19 2.59 -3.15 -13.75
C GLY A 19 2.64 -1.76 -14.40
N GLU A 20 2.71 -0.68 -13.62
CA GLU A 20 2.88 0.69 -14.14
C GLU A 20 4.23 0.88 -14.81
N ILE A 21 5.31 0.38 -14.19
CA ILE A 21 6.66 0.40 -14.78
C ILE A 21 6.67 -0.36 -16.09
N ALA A 22 6.11 -1.57 -16.12
CA ALA A 22 6.07 -2.40 -17.33
C ALA A 22 5.27 -1.72 -18.46
N ARG A 23 4.20 -0.99 -18.14
CA ARG A 23 3.44 -0.19 -19.13
C ARG A 23 4.22 1.03 -19.61
N GLY A 24 4.85 1.77 -18.70
CA GLY A 24 5.73 2.90 -19.03
C GLY A 24 6.86 2.52 -19.97
N LEU A 25 7.52 1.39 -19.71
CA LEU A 25 8.58 0.85 -20.57
C LEU A 25 8.08 0.40 -21.97
N LYS A 26 6.78 0.14 -22.13
CA LYS A 26 6.16 -0.30 -23.39
C LYS A 26 5.62 0.84 -24.25
N GLY A 27 5.68 2.09 -23.78
CA GLY A 27 5.27 3.25 -24.59
C GLY A 27 4.55 4.37 -23.85
N ASP A 28 4.14 4.17 -22.59
CA ASP A 28 3.41 5.20 -21.81
C ASP A 28 4.33 6.30 -21.25
N GLY A 29 5.63 6.26 -21.57
CA GLY A 29 6.63 7.27 -21.21
C GLY A 29 7.39 6.97 -19.91
N LEU A 30 8.37 7.83 -19.60
CA LEU A 30 9.26 7.64 -18.43
C LEU A 30 8.63 8.08 -17.10
N ALA A 31 7.61 8.92 -17.11
CA ALA A 31 7.01 9.43 -15.88
C ALA A 31 6.39 8.32 -14.99
N PRO A 32 5.59 7.38 -15.52
CA PRO A 32 5.09 6.23 -14.74
C PRO A 32 6.21 5.32 -14.22
N VAL A 33 7.30 5.18 -14.98
CA VAL A 33 8.47 4.39 -14.57
C VAL A 33 9.15 5.03 -13.36
N ILE A 34 9.46 6.32 -13.45
CA ILE A 34 10.09 7.08 -12.35
C ILE A 34 9.20 7.08 -11.12
N HIS A 35 7.89 7.28 -11.29
CA HIS A 35 6.93 7.22 -10.20
C HIS A 35 6.91 5.85 -9.52
N GLY A 36 6.73 4.77 -10.30
CA GLY A 36 6.68 3.41 -9.77
C GLY A 36 7.97 3.02 -9.02
N ILE A 37 9.14 3.38 -9.56
CA ILE A 37 10.43 3.13 -8.91
C ILE A 37 10.51 3.87 -7.56
N ARG A 38 10.13 5.15 -7.51
CA ARG A 38 10.12 5.93 -6.26
C ARG A 38 9.23 5.28 -5.21
N VAL A 39 8.00 4.90 -5.58
CA VAL A 39 7.07 4.27 -4.64
C VAL A 39 7.58 2.90 -4.15
N LEU A 40 8.23 2.12 -5.02
CA LEU A 40 8.86 0.86 -4.63
C LEU A 40 10.01 1.08 -3.64
N ILE A 41 10.90 2.04 -3.91
CA ILE A 41 11.98 2.39 -2.98
C ILE A 41 11.41 2.83 -1.62
N ALA A 42 10.42 3.71 -1.62
CA ALA A 42 9.78 4.21 -0.40
C ALA A 42 9.12 3.10 0.41
N GLY A 43 8.34 2.23 -0.25
CA GLY A 43 7.67 1.11 0.37
C GLY A 43 8.64 0.06 0.90
N THR A 44 9.70 -0.25 0.15
CA THR A 44 10.75 -1.18 0.61
C THR A 44 11.48 -0.62 1.83
N ALA A 45 11.86 0.65 1.81
CA ALA A 45 12.45 1.32 2.98
C ALA A 45 11.52 1.28 4.19
N TYR A 46 10.21 1.46 4.00
CA TYR A 46 9.24 1.36 5.10
C TYR A 46 9.11 -0.07 5.65
N HIS A 47 9.18 -1.09 4.81
CA HIS A 47 9.14 -2.48 5.25
C HIS A 47 10.36 -2.83 6.10
N ILE A 48 11.55 -2.41 5.66
CA ILE A 48 12.84 -2.68 6.33
C ILE A 48 12.98 -1.86 7.62
N CYS A 49 12.81 -0.53 7.54
CA CYS A 49 13.12 0.38 8.64
C CYS A 49 11.95 0.58 9.61
N GLY A 50 10.75 0.11 9.27
CA GLY A 50 9.54 0.31 10.08
C GLY A 50 9.06 1.76 10.13
N ARG A 51 9.61 2.66 9.30
CA ARG A 51 9.23 4.08 9.20
C ARG A 51 9.01 4.49 7.76
N GLN A 52 7.86 5.12 7.50
CA GLN A 52 7.55 5.66 6.18
C GLN A 52 8.45 6.89 5.90
N PRO A 53 9.11 6.94 4.73
CA PRO A 53 9.82 8.15 4.30
C PRO A 53 8.87 9.35 4.21
N ARG A 54 9.24 10.49 4.81
CA ARG A 54 8.39 11.70 4.85
C ARG A 54 8.79 12.78 3.84
N PHE A 55 9.86 12.56 3.08
CA PHE A 55 10.33 13.55 2.12
C PHE A 55 9.51 13.50 0.82
N LYS A 56 9.17 14.66 0.25
CA LYS A 56 8.26 14.80 -0.91
C LYS A 56 8.55 13.85 -2.08
N PRO A 57 9.82 13.53 -2.45
CA PRO A 57 10.10 12.53 -3.47
C PRO A 57 9.55 11.12 -3.24
N LEU A 58 9.41 10.71 -1.97
CA LEU A 58 9.08 9.35 -1.53
C LEU A 58 7.89 9.34 -0.58
N HIS A 59 7.00 10.34 -0.70
CA HIS A 59 5.86 10.49 0.22
C HIS A 59 4.84 9.36 0.08
N GLU A 60 4.76 8.76 -1.12
CA GLU A 60 3.93 7.60 -1.38
C GLU A 60 4.74 6.31 -1.27
N SER A 61 4.14 5.30 -0.62
CA SER A 61 4.71 3.97 -0.41
C SER A 61 3.65 2.92 -0.71
N TYR A 62 4.03 1.83 -1.37
CA TYR A 62 3.15 0.66 -1.45
C TYR A 62 2.91 0.09 -0.06
N GLN A 63 1.81 -0.64 0.09
CA GLN A 63 1.45 -1.30 1.33
C GLN A 63 1.23 -2.80 1.10
N THR A 64 1.38 -3.57 2.17
CA THR A 64 1.12 -5.01 2.17
C THR A 64 0.27 -5.38 3.39
N GLU A 65 -0.39 -6.53 3.33
CA GLU A 65 -1.12 -7.05 4.48
C GLU A 65 -0.22 -7.19 5.72
N TRP A 66 1.02 -7.65 5.53
CA TRP A 66 2.00 -7.73 6.62
C TRP A 66 2.24 -6.39 7.30
N MET A 67 2.45 -5.33 6.51
CA MET A 67 2.64 -3.98 7.03
C MET A 67 1.39 -3.48 7.76
N LEU A 68 0.21 -3.71 7.20
CA LEU A 68 -1.06 -3.36 7.84
C LEU A 68 -1.25 -4.09 9.18
N ARG A 69 -0.93 -5.38 9.25
CA ARG A 69 -0.97 -6.17 10.49
C ARG A 69 -0.01 -5.64 11.56
N ARG A 70 1.09 -5.01 11.16
CA ARG A 70 2.03 -4.35 12.08
C ARG A 70 1.55 -2.98 12.55
N GLU A 71 1.00 -2.16 11.65
CA GLU A 71 0.69 -0.75 11.94
C GLU A 71 -0.73 -0.52 12.50
N LEU A 72 -1.73 -1.25 12.02
CA LEU A 72 -3.13 -1.05 12.45
C LEU A 72 -3.33 -1.24 13.97
N PRO A 73 -2.73 -2.24 14.64
CA PRO A 73 -2.90 -2.43 16.07
C PRO A 73 -2.43 -1.22 16.91
N ARG A 74 -1.45 -0.45 16.43
CA ARG A 74 -0.97 0.78 17.09
C ARG A 74 -2.04 1.86 17.20
N HIS A 75 -3.11 1.75 16.42
CA HIS A 75 -4.27 2.64 16.42
C HIS A 75 -5.55 1.96 16.92
N GLY A 76 -5.42 0.78 17.52
CA GLY A 76 -6.54 -0.08 17.92
C GLY A 76 -7.40 -0.48 16.72
N LEU A 77 -6.77 -0.78 15.59
CA LEU A 77 -7.42 -1.28 14.39
C LEU A 77 -6.94 -2.71 14.11
N THR A 78 -7.78 -3.54 13.53
CA THR A 78 -7.40 -4.90 13.09
C THR A 78 -7.99 -5.23 11.73
N ILE A 79 -7.30 -6.11 10.99
CA ILE A 79 -7.85 -6.69 9.77
C ILE A 79 -8.83 -7.79 10.16
N GLU A 80 -10.11 -7.55 9.91
CA GLU A 80 -11.16 -8.55 10.11
C GLU A 80 -11.10 -9.63 9.03
N ARG A 81 -11.01 -9.21 7.76
CA ARG A 81 -10.90 -10.13 6.62
C ARG A 81 -10.41 -9.43 5.34
N PRO A 82 -9.73 -10.17 4.43
CA PRO A 82 -9.55 -9.74 3.05
C PRO A 82 -10.88 -9.68 2.30
N GLN A 83 -11.03 -8.74 1.37
CA GLN A 83 -12.18 -8.66 0.49
C GLN A 83 -12.05 -9.65 -0.67
N LYS A 84 -13.05 -10.52 -0.85
CA LYS A 84 -13.00 -11.65 -1.80
C LYS A 84 -12.85 -11.24 -3.28
N ARG A 85 -13.43 -10.12 -3.69
CA ARG A 85 -13.40 -9.62 -5.08
C ARG A 85 -12.51 -8.40 -5.16
N THR A 86 -11.19 -8.61 -5.22
CA THR A 86 -10.22 -7.54 -5.38
C THR A 86 -9.12 -7.91 -6.38
N ASN A 87 -8.44 -6.90 -6.91
CA ASN A 87 -7.31 -7.09 -7.83
C ASN A 87 -6.03 -7.31 -7.00
N ALA A 88 -5.16 -8.25 -7.42
CA ALA A 88 -3.89 -8.54 -6.74
C ALA A 88 -2.92 -7.34 -6.67
N GLY A 89 -3.04 -6.37 -7.58
CA GLY A 89 -2.32 -5.11 -7.52
C GLY A 89 -2.92 -4.11 -6.53
N THR A 90 -4.24 -4.19 -6.27
CA THR A 90 -4.92 -3.26 -5.36
C THR A 90 -5.84 -3.95 -4.37
N PRO A 91 -5.30 -4.82 -3.48
CA PRO A 91 -6.10 -5.60 -2.56
C PRO A 91 -6.88 -4.71 -1.60
N ALA A 92 -8.02 -5.22 -1.12
CA ALA A 92 -8.88 -4.51 -0.18
C ALA A 92 -9.14 -5.36 1.06
N PHE A 93 -9.27 -4.70 2.20
CA PHE A 93 -9.41 -5.31 3.52
C PHE A 93 -10.54 -4.65 4.30
N VAL A 94 -11.30 -5.46 5.03
CA VAL A 94 -12.26 -4.97 6.02
C VAL A 94 -11.50 -4.79 7.33
N ILE A 95 -11.44 -3.55 7.80
CA ILE A 95 -10.75 -3.14 9.03
C ILE A 95 -11.79 -2.84 10.10
N ARG A 96 -11.59 -3.33 11.32
CA ARG A 96 -12.45 -3.06 12.47
C ARG A 96 -11.71 -2.23 13.52
N LYS A 97 -12.43 -1.28 14.14
CA LYS A 97 -11.97 -0.56 15.33
C LYS A 97 -12.23 -1.42 16.57
N ILE A 98 -11.14 -1.78 17.24
CA ILE A 98 -11.14 -2.32 18.60
C ILE A 98 -11.17 -1.15 19.58
#